data_AF-A0AAW6CRF6-F1
#
_entry.id   AF-A0AAW6CRF6-F1
#
_cell.length_a   1.000
_cell.length_b   1.000
_cell.length_c   1.000
_cell.angle_alpha   90.00
_cell.angle_beta   90.00
_cell.angle_gamma   90.00
#
_symmetry.space_group_name_H-M   'P 1'
#
loop_
_entity.id
_entity.type
_entity.pdbx_description
1 polymer ?
#
loop_
_entity_poly.entity_id
_entity_poly.type
_entity_poly.pdbx_seq_one_letter_code
_entity_poly.pdbx_strand_id
1 'polypeptide(L)'
;MEHQLKTERFVEDQEQRVAKFLPSRETSLDEMVEKEHRQFAAEQPSWEDELLHQELICRLHSAIKLLEQSERELILAIYFEGLTERQLARRADLHHMTIHSRKIRILQKLKNLLKK
;
A
#
# COMPACT_ATOMS: atom_id res chain seq x y z
N MET A 1 -9.90 -29.00 20.54
CA MET A 1 -10.87 -29.16 19.44
C MET A 1 -10.26 -28.88 18.07
N GLU A 2 -9.33 -27.94 17.93
CA GLU A 2 -8.72 -27.54 16.64
C GLU A 2 -7.98 -28.65 15.88
N HIS A 3 -7.26 -29.54 16.58
CA HIS A 3 -6.52 -30.64 15.94
C HIS A 3 -7.39 -31.59 15.10
N GLN A 4 -8.69 -31.69 15.37
CA GLN A 4 -9.57 -32.60 14.64
C GLN A 4 -9.91 -32.11 13.23
N LEU A 5 -9.70 -30.83 12.92
CA LEU A 5 -10.00 -30.24 11.62
C LEU A 5 -8.87 -30.47 10.60
N LYS A 6 -7.61 -30.51 11.07
CA LYS A 6 -6.38 -30.65 10.26
C LYS A 6 -6.00 -32.06 9.82
N THR A 7 -6.67 -33.10 10.32
CA THR A 7 -6.21 -34.49 10.10
C THR A 7 -7.26 -35.30 9.37
N GLU A 8 -6.84 -36.00 8.31
CA GLU A 8 -7.66 -36.99 7.60
C GLU A 8 -8.06 -38.14 8.53
N ARG A 9 -9.26 -38.71 8.32
CA ARG A 9 -9.77 -39.81 9.15
C ARG A 9 -10.39 -40.91 8.32
N PHE A 10 -10.17 -42.14 8.74
CA PHE A 10 -10.93 -43.29 8.28
C PHE A 10 -11.98 -43.61 9.35
N VAL A 11 -13.25 -43.61 8.95
CA VAL A 11 -14.34 -44.08 9.81
C VAL A 11 -14.67 -45.49 9.36
N GLU A 12 -14.40 -46.45 10.23
CA GLU A 12 -14.67 -47.86 9.99
C GLU A 12 -16.12 -48.19 10.35
N ASP A 13 -16.87 -48.68 9.37
CA ASP A 13 -18.23 -49.18 9.58
C ASP A 13 -18.15 -50.67 9.97
N GLN A 14 -18.34 -50.97 11.26
CA GLN A 14 -18.18 -52.33 11.81
C GLN A 14 -19.20 -53.33 11.25
N GLU A 15 -20.31 -52.87 10.67
CA GLU A 15 -21.32 -53.74 10.06
C GLU A 15 -20.97 -54.13 8.62
N GLN A 16 -20.35 -53.22 7.86
CA GLN A 16 -20.05 -53.44 6.44
C GLN A 16 -18.57 -53.81 6.15
N ARG A 17 -17.67 -53.74 7.14
CA ARG A 17 -16.20 -53.89 6.95
C ARG A 17 -15.65 -52.96 5.85
N VAL A 18 -16.21 -51.76 5.75
CA VAL A 18 -15.77 -50.74 4.79
C VAL A 18 -15.25 -49.52 5.56
N ALA A 19 -14.00 -49.14 5.30
CA ALA A 19 -13.43 -47.91 5.81
C ALA A 19 -13.83 -46.75 4.89
N LYS A 20 -14.57 -45.77 5.42
CA LYS A 20 -14.92 -44.53 4.71
C LYS A 20 -13.84 -43.48 4.98
N PHE A 21 -13.16 -43.06 3.92
CA PHE A 21 -12.18 -41.98 3.97
C PHE A 21 -12.88 -40.63 4.06
N LEU A 22 -12.56 -39.86 5.10
CA LEU A 22 -12.98 -38.48 5.28
C LEU A 22 -11.76 -37.57 5.17
N PRO A 23 -11.65 -36.80 4.08
CA PRO A 23 -10.56 -35.84 3.92
C PRO A 23 -10.66 -34.72 4.97
N SER A 24 -9.52 -34.11 5.28
CA SER A 24 -9.45 -32.97 6.19
C SER A 24 -10.29 -31.79 5.68
N ARG A 25 -10.82 -30.99 6.61
CA ARG A 25 -11.60 -29.77 6.28
C ARG A 25 -10.71 -28.55 6.09
N GLU A 26 -9.44 -28.61 6.50
CA GLU A 26 -8.45 -27.54 6.31
C GLU A 26 -7.44 -27.99 5.25
N THR A 27 -7.17 -27.14 4.26
CA THR A 27 -6.10 -27.34 3.29
C THR A 27 -5.21 -26.10 3.29
N SER A 28 -3.91 -26.26 3.05
CA SER A 28 -2.97 -25.14 3.11
C SER A 28 -3.14 -24.19 1.92
N LEU A 29 -2.81 -22.90 2.10
CA LEU A 29 -2.94 -21.90 1.02
C LEU A 29 -2.13 -22.29 -0.23
N ASP A 30 -0.90 -22.76 -0.03
CA ASP A 30 -0.02 -23.20 -1.11
C ASP A 30 -0.64 -24.37 -1.88
N GLU A 31 -1.25 -25.33 -1.18
CA GLU A 31 -1.90 -26.48 -1.80
C GLU A 31 -3.17 -26.09 -2.59
N MET A 32 -3.92 -25.08 -2.15
CA MET A 32 -5.06 -24.53 -2.91
C MET A 32 -4.63 -23.86 -4.22
N VAL A 33 -3.50 -23.17 -4.19
CA VAL A 33 -2.94 -22.48 -5.37
C VAL A 33 -2.35 -23.51 -6.35
N GLU A 34 -1.60 -24.49 -5.85
CA GLU A 34 -0.89 -25.47 -6.69
C GLU A 34 -1.78 -26.58 -7.25
N LYS A 35 -2.64 -27.20 -6.42
CA LYS A 35 -3.44 -28.37 -6.82
C LYS A 35 -4.84 -28.03 -7.31
N GLU A 36 -5.48 -27.05 -6.68
CA GLU A 36 -6.85 -26.67 -7.04
C GLU A 36 -6.92 -25.47 -7.98
N HIS A 37 -5.76 -24.89 -8.34
CA HIS A 37 -5.64 -23.70 -9.19
C HIS A 37 -6.56 -22.54 -8.76
N ARG A 38 -6.88 -22.44 -7.47
CA ARG A 38 -7.71 -21.34 -6.96
C ARG A 38 -6.89 -20.06 -7.00
N GLN A 39 -7.31 -19.15 -7.88
CA GLN A 39 -6.79 -17.79 -7.91
C GLN A 39 -7.48 -16.98 -6.82
N PHE A 40 -6.76 -16.72 -5.74
CA PHE A 40 -7.14 -15.66 -4.82
C PHE A 40 -6.94 -14.33 -5.52
N ALA A 41 -7.85 -13.37 -5.32
CA ALA A 41 -7.68 -12.04 -5.86
C ALA A 41 -6.32 -11.51 -5.37
N ALA A 42 -5.43 -11.18 -6.31
CA ALA A 42 -4.26 -10.39 -5.98
C ALA A 42 -4.73 -9.07 -5.34
N GLU A 43 -3.93 -8.47 -4.46
CA GLU A 43 -4.15 -7.12 -3.92
C GLU A 43 -3.97 -6.08 -5.04
N GLN A 44 -4.75 -6.20 -6.11
CA GLN A 44 -4.80 -5.22 -7.17
C GLN A 44 -5.85 -4.18 -6.80
N PRO A 45 -5.51 -2.89 -6.93
CA PRO A 45 -6.48 -1.83 -6.69
C PRO A 45 -7.68 -2.03 -7.61
N SER A 46 -8.87 -1.78 -7.08
CA SER A 46 -10.07 -1.74 -7.90
C SER A 46 -10.02 -0.57 -8.89
N TRP A 47 -10.88 -0.60 -9.90
CA TRP A 47 -11.04 0.54 -10.81
C TRP A 47 -11.49 1.81 -10.07
N GLU A 48 -12.26 1.66 -8.98
CA GLU A 48 -12.64 2.78 -8.10
C GLU A 48 -11.41 3.35 -7.38
N ASP A 49 -10.54 2.48 -6.85
CA ASP A 49 -9.29 2.90 -6.18
C ASP A 49 -8.36 3.62 -7.16
N GLU A 50 -8.25 3.13 -8.38
CA GLU A 50 -7.43 3.74 -9.42
C GLU A 50 -7.98 5.10 -9.85
N LEU A 51 -9.31 5.22 -10.01
CA LEU A 51 -9.97 6.49 -10.32
C LEU A 51 -9.77 7.51 -9.19
N LEU A 52 -9.96 7.10 -7.94
CA LEU A 52 -9.72 7.94 -6.75
C LEU A 52 -8.26 8.39 -6.68
N HIS A 53 -7.32 7.50 -7.00
CA HIS A 53 -5.90 7.82 -7.03
C HIS A 53 -5.57 8.87 -8.10
N GLN A 54 -6.12 8.72 -9.31
CA GLN A 54 -5.95 9.70 -10.39
C GLN A 54 -6.54 11.06 -10.02
N GLU A 55 -7.72 11.08 -9.40
CA GLU A 55 -8.34 12.33 -8.92
C GLU A 55 -7.47 13.01 -7.86
N LEU A 56 -6.93 12.24 -6.91
CA LEU A 56 -6.03 12.75 -5.88
C LEU A 56 -4.77 13.38 -6.50
N ILE A 57 -4.17 12.73 -7.49
CA ILE A 57 -3.02 13.26 -8.24
C ILE A 57 -3.38 14.59 -8.92
N CYS A 58 -4.54 14.65 -9.59
CA CYS A 58 -5.01 15.87 -10.27
C CYS A 58 -5.20 17.03 -9.28
N ARG A 59 -5.79 16.77 -8.11
CA ARG A 59 -5.95 17.77 -7.04
C ARG A 59 -4.60 18.22 -6.49
N LEU A 60 -3.66 17.30 -6.26
CA LEU A 60 -2.31 17.62 -5.81
C LEU A 60 -1.57 18.50 -6.82
N HIS A 61 -1.58 18.16 -8.10
CA HIS A 61 -0.99 18.99 -9.15
C HIS A 61 -1.60 20.38 -9.21
N SER A 62 -2.91 20.49 -9.03
CA SER A 62 -3.62 21.77 -8.98
C SER A 62 -3.18 22.60 -7.75
N ALA A 63 -3.07 21.98 -6.58
CA ALA A 63 -2.58 22.62 -5.37
C ALA A 63 -1.12 23.09 -5.51
N ILE A 64 -0.24 22.30 -6.13
CA ILE A 64 1.16 22.69 -6.39
C ILE A 64 1.24 23.90 -7.34
N LYS A 65 0.33 24.01 -8.31
CA LYS A 65 0.27 25.19 -9.20
C LYS A 65 -0.09 26.49 -8.46
N LEU A 66 -0.82 26.40 -7.34
CA LEU A 66 -1.20 27.53 -6.49
C LEU A 66 -0.10 27.97 -5.51
N LEU A 67 0.97 27.19 -5.38
CA LEU A 67 2.14 27.59 -4.60
C LEU A 67 2.91 28.72 -5.30
N GLU A 68 3.65 29.50 -4.52
CA GLU A 68 4.59 30.47 -5.07
C GLU A 68 5.73 29.77 -5.81
N GLN A 69 6.37 30.45 -6.75
CA GLN A 69 7.44 29.88 -7.58
C GLN A 69 8.55 29.23 -6.72
N SER A 70 9.01 29.94 -5.68
CA SER A 70 10.07 29.46 -4.79
C SER A 70 9.64 28.26 -3.93
N GLU A 71 8.37 28.21 -3.52
CA GLU A 71 7.80 27.09 -2.78
C GLU A 71 7.69 25.84 -3.68
N ARG A 72 7.23 26.04 -4.92
CA ARG A 72 7.12 24.98 -5.91
C ARG A 72 8.48 24.40 -6.27
N GLU A 73 9.48 25.24 -6.52
CA GLU A 73 10.86 24.81 -6.80
C GLU A 73 11.42 23.96 -5.67
N LEU A 74 11.19 24.35 -4.41
CA LEU A 74 11.66 23.58 -3.27
C LEU A 74 11.00 22.19 -3.18
N ILE A 75 9.70 22.09 -3.46
CA ILE A 75 8.99 20.81 -3.49
C ILE A 75 9.46 19.94 -4.64
N LEU A 76 9.63 20.50 -5.84
CA LEU A 76 10.13 19.78 -7.01
C LEU A 76 11.54 19.22 -6.76
N ALA A 77 12.44 20.03 -6.23
CA ALA A 77 13.79 19.62 -5.89
C ALA A 77 13.81 18.43 -4.91
N ILE A 78 12.96 18.45 -3.88
CA ILE A 78 12.95 17.41 -2.85
C ILE A 78 12.29 16.11 -3.34
N TYR A 79 11.11 16.21 -3.94
CA TYR A 79 10.25 15.04 -4.21
C TYR A 79 10.38 14.50 -5.63
N PHE A 80 10.79 15.32 -6.60
CA PHE A 80 10.92 14.89 -8.01
C PHE A 80 12.39 14.73 -8.40
N GLU A 81 13.27 15.62 -7.95
CA GLU A 81 14.71 15.54 -8.23
C GLU A 81 15.49 14.74 -7.17
N GLY A 82 14.84 14.38 -6.05
CA GLY A 82 15.44 13.57 -4.98
C GLY A 82 16.54 14.27 -4.18
N LEU A 83 16.61 15.61 -4.23
CA LEU A 83 17.60 16.38 -3.48
C LEU A 83 17.25 16.42 -1.99
N THR A 84 18.26 16.16 -1.16
CA THR A 84 18.10 16.25 0.30
C THR A 84 18.09 17.70 0.76
N GLU A 85 17.44 17.96 1.90
CA GLU A 85 17.45 19.28 2.54
C GLU A 85 18.87 19.79 2.82
N ARG A 86 19.82 18.90 3.14
CA ARG A 86 21.23 19.24 3.36
C ARG A 86 21.93 19.69 2.08
N GLN A 87 21.68 19.04 0.94
CA GLN A 87 22.24 19.44 -0.35
C GLN A 87 21.70 20.81 -0.77
N LEU A 88 20.40 21.03 -0.59
CA LEU A 88 19.75 22.30 -0.89
C LEU A 88 20.24 23.44 0.03
N ALA A 89 20.42 23.16 1.31
CA ALA A 89 20.97 24.11 2.27
C ALA A 89 22.39 24.55 1.88
N ARG A 90 23.26 23.60 1.49
CA ARG A 90 24.62 23.90 0.99
C ARG A 90 24.59 24.72 -0.30
N ARG A 91 23.71 24.38 -1.25
CA ARG A 91 23.61 25.09 -2.53
C ARG A 91 23.12 26.53 -2.37
N ALA A 92 22.23 26.76 -1.41
CA ALA A 92 21.67 28.08 -1.11
C ALA A 92 22.49 28.89 -0.10
N ASP A 93 23.58 28.34 0.43
CA ASP A 93 24.34 28.88 1.57
C ASP A 93 23.45 29.25 2.77
N LEU A 94 22.46 28.38 3.06
CA LEU A 94 21.51 28.55 4.15
C LEU A 94 21.72 27.48 5.21
N HIS A 95 21.34 27.81 6.44
CA HIS A 95 21.25 26.82 7.50
C HIS A 95 20.20 25.76 7.18
N HIS A 96 20.50 24.48 7.46
CA HIS A 96 19.61 23.34 7.21
C HIS A 96 18.17 23.57 7.72
N MET A 97 18.03 24.16 8.91
CA MET A 97 16.72 24.41 9.52
C MET A 97 15.87 25.42 8.76
N THR A 98 16.48 26.30 7.96
CA THR A 98 15.76 27.22 7.08
C THR A 98 15.07 26.46 5.97
N ILE A 99 15.73 25.47 5.36
CA ILE A 99 15.14 24.62 4.32
C ILE A 99 14.06 23.73 4.95
N HIS A 100 14.35 23.13 6.12
CA HIS A 100 13.40 22.29 6.84
C HIS A 100 12.11 23.04 7.17
N SER A 101 12.20 24.21 7.80
CA SER A 101 11.04 25.01 8.19
C SER A 101 10.22 25.47 6.98
N ARG A 102 10.88 25.85 5.88
CA ARG A 102 10.19 26.18 4.61
C ARG A 102 9.42 24.97 4.08
N LYS A 103 10.06 23.80 4.01
CA LYS A 103 9.40 22.55 3.57
C LYS A 103 8.14 22.26 4.40
N ILE A 104 8.24 22.31 5.73
CA ILE A 104 7.11 22.05 6.62
C ILE A 104 5.95 23.03 6.38
N ARG A 105 6.23 24.33 6.22
CA ARG A 105 5.19 25.33 5.90
C ARG A 105 4.50 25.05 4.57
N ILE A 106 5.26 24.67 3.54
CA ILE A 106 4.71 24.35 2.22
C ILE A 106 3.83 23.09 2.29
N LEU A 107 4.26 22.05 3.01
CA LEU A 107 3.46 20.85 3.21
C LEU A 107 2.15 21.14 3.97
N GLN A 108 2.19 22.02 4.98
CA GLN A 108 0.98 22.48 5.66
C GLN A 108 0.04 23.24 4.70
N LYS A 109 0.60 24.11 3.84
CA LYS A 109 -0.16 24.84 2.82
C LYS A 109 -0.82 23.88 1.83
N LEU A 110 -0.09 22.91 1.29
CA LEU A 110 -0.63 21.86 0.41
C LEU A 110 -1.74 21.05 1.11
N LYS A 111 -1.54 20.66 2.37
CA LYS A 111 -2.56 19.96 3.16
C LYS A 111 -3.84 20.78 3.29
N ASN A 112 -3.74 22.09 3.51
CA ASN A 112 -4.89 22.97 3.61
C ASN A 112 -5.59 23.17 2.26
N LEU A 113 -4.85 23.21 1.16
CA LEU A 113 -5.39 23.29 -0.20
C LEU A 113 -6.14 22.00 -0.60
N LEU A 114 -5.67 20.83 -0.16
CA LEU A 114 -6.29 19.53 -0.46
C LEU A 114 -7.49 19.18 0.43
N LYS A 115 -7.62 19.85 1.58
CA LYS A 115 -8.81 19.73 2.44
C LYS A 115 -10.01 20.51 1.91
N LYS A 116 -9.78 21.47 1.02
CA LYS A 116 -10.83 22.12 0.24
C LYS A 116 -11.26 21.19 -0.88
#